data_AF-A0A3A4QWM4-F1
#
_entry.id   AF-A0A3A4QWM4-F1
#
_cell.length_a   1.000
_cell.length_b   1.000
_cell.length_c   1.000
_cell.angle_alpha   90.00
_cell.angle_beta   90.00
_cell.angle_gamma   90.00
#
_symmetry.space_group_name_H-M   'P 1'
#
loop_
_entity.id
_entity.type
_entity.pdbx_description
1 polymer ?
#
loop_
_entity_poly.entity_id
_entity_poly.type
_entity_poly.pdbx_seq_one_letter_code
_entity_poly.pdbx_strand_id
1 'polypeptide(L)'
;MRFGMIKILLLLNFIVILTLANDIRNHTEESIEKLFGGDVEYEMIKFHIPADLKSSIENEVKQKFFADEIYIWKIKQGNNLKGYALLDNVYGKSMPITFLVIFDKELKIANSSIVKYREPYGGAVGNESWNAQFKGKNGNSNYNVGSDISAISGATISVHSVSKGVRKLALLLPKITDRIK
;
A
#
# COMPACT_ATOMS: atom_id res chain seq x y z
N MET A 1 1.29 -13.43 -47.37
CA MET A 1 1.56 -12.17 -46.63
C MET A 1 1.03 -12.30 -45.21
N ARG A 2 1.85 -11.91 -44.22
CA ARG A 2 1.76 -12.20 -42.78
C ARG A 2 0.53 -11.57 -42.09
N PHE A 3 -0.41 -12.37 -41.61
CA PHE A 3 -1.41 -11.99 -40.60
C PHE A 3 -1.60 -13.15 -39.62
N GLY A 4 -0.83 -13.18 -38.54
CA GLY A 4 -0.94 -14.27 -37.55
C GLY A 4 -0.13 -14.08 -36.25
N MET A 5 0.88 -13.21 -36.24
CA MET A 5 1.75 -13.05 -35.06
C MET A 5 1.30 -11.99 -34.04
N ILE A 6 0.37 -11.10 -34.40
CA ILE A 6 -0.02 -9.96 -33.53
C ILE A 6 -0.98 -10.38 -32.40
N LYS A 7 -1.81 -11.42 -32.59
CA LYS A 7 -2.72 -11.93 -31.53
C LYS A 7 -2.00 -12.74 -30.44
N ILE A 8 -0.94 -13.47 -30.78
CA ILE A 8 -0.15 -14.27 -29.83
C ILE A 8 0.71 -13.36 -28.92
N LEU A 9 1.23 -12.25 -29.46
CA LEU A 9 2.02 -11.29 -28.68
C LEU A 9 1.18 -10.52 -27.64
N LEU A 10 -0.10 -10.26 -27.93
CA LEU A 10 -1.04 -9.63 -26.98
C LEU A 10 -1.48 -10.61 -25.87
N LEU A 11 -1.68 -11.89 -26.19
CA LEU A 11 -2.01 -12.94 -25.22
C LEU A 11 -0.86 -13.24 -24.26
N LEU A 12 0.39 -13.26 -24.73
CA LEU A 12 1.59 -13.43 -23.90
C LEU A 12 1.78 -12.28 -22.91
N ASN A 13 1.55 -11.04 -23.33
CA ASN A 13 1.58 -9.88 -22.42
C ASN A 13 0.47 -9.94 -21.36
N PHE A 14 -0.72 -10.43 -21.71
CA PHE A 14 -1.84 -10.55 -20.78
C PHE A 14 -1.58 -11.60 -19.68
N ILE A 15 -0.96 -12.73 -20.03
CA ILE A 15 -0.59 -13.79 -19.07
C ILE A 15 0.46 -13.29 -18.07
N VAL A 16 1.46 -12.53 -18.52
CA VAL A 16 2.49 -11.95 -17.63
C VAL A 16 1.89 -10.90 -16.68
N ILE A 17 0.89 -10.13 -17.11
CA ILE A 17 0.19 -9.18 -16.23
C ILE A 17 -0.63 -9.90 -15.16
N LEU A 18 -1.29 -11.02 -15.50
CA LEU A 18 -2.04 -11.84 -14.53
C LEU A 18 -1.14 -12.46 -13.46
N THR A 19 0.03 -12.99 -13.83
CA THR A 19 0.95 -13.60 -12.85
C THR A 19 1.58 -12.56 -11.92
N LEU A 20 1.92 -11.38 -12.42
CA LEU A 20 2.47 -10.28 -11.60
C LEU A 20 1.43 -9.63 -10.67
N ALA A 21 0.16 -9.58 -11.08
CA ALA A 21 -0.93 -9.15 -10.21
C ALA A 21 -1.17 -10.16 -9.08
N ASN A 22 -1.03 -11.45 -9.38
CA ASN A 22 -1.04 -12.51 -8.37
C ASN A 22 0.12 -12.37 -7.38
N ASP A 23 1.32 -12.03 -7.85
CA ASP A 23 2.50 -11.88 -6.99
C ASP A 23 2.31 -10.81 -5.90
N ILE A 24 1.82 -9.60 -6.27
CA ILE A 24 1.58 -8.51 -5.32
C ILE A 24 0.46 -8.88 -4.33
N ARG A 25 -0.61 -9.52 -4.82
CA ARG A 25 -1.71 -9.98 -3.99
C ARG A 25 -1.23 -11.03 -2.98
N ASN A 26 -0.50 -12.04 -3.43
CA ASN A 26 0.01 -13.12 -2.59
C ASN A 26 0.92 -12.57 -1.49
N HIS A 27 1.87 -11.69 -1.82
CA HIS A 27 2.73 -11.04 -0.81
C HIS A 27 1.93 -10.23 0.22
N THR A 28 0.81 -9.62 -0.20
CA THR A 28 -0.09 -8.88 0.68
C THR A 28 -0.79 -9.83 1.65
N GLU A 29 -1.34 -10.92 1.13
CA GLU A 29 -2.07 -11.93 1.90
C GLU A 29 -1.14 -12.69 2.86
N GLU A 30 0.07 -13.06 2.42
CA GLU A 30 1.12 -13.62 3.28
C GLU A 30 1.51 -12.67 4.43
N SER A 31 1.58 -11.35 4.16
CA SER A 31 1.88 -10.36 5.20
C SER A 31 0.76 -10.26 6.24
N ILE A 32 -0.51 -10.43 5.82
CA ILE A 32 -1.68 -10.47 6.69
C ILE A 32 -1.62 -11.72 7.59
N GLU A 33 -1.39 -12.88 6.99
CA GLU A 33 -1.30 -14.17 7.69
C GLU A 33 -0.12 -14.22 8.67
N LYS A 34 1.04 -13.68 8.29
CA LYS A 34 2.22 -13.55 9.17
C LYS A 34 1.92 -12.70 10.41
N LEU A 35 1.09 -11.66 10.28
CA LEU A 35 0.78 -10.74 11.37
C LEU A 35 -0.33 -11.26 12.30
N PHE A 36 -1.41 -11.80 11.74
CA PHE A 36 -2.59 -12.17 12.50
C PHE A 36 -2.77 -13.68 12.74
N GLY A 37 -1.96 -14.52 12.09
CA GLY A 37 -2.09 -15.98 12.10
C GLY A 37 -2.74 -16.52 10.83
N GLY A 38 -2.56 -17.81 10.56
CA GLY A 38 -3.06 -18.47 9.34
C GLY A 38 -4.56 -18.85 9.36
N ASP A 39 -5.29 -18.53 10.43
CA ASP A 39 -6.72 -18.79 10.58
C ASP A 39 -7.59 -17.54 10.30
N VAL A 40 -6.99 -16.49 9.74
CA VAL A 40 -7.71 -15.28 9.35
C VAL A 40 -8.41 -15.44 8.01
N GLU A 41 -9.57 -14.82 7.92
CA GLU A 41 -10.34 -14.66 6.70
C GLU A 41 -10.21 -13.21 6.22
N TYR A 42 -10.03 -13.01 4.91
CA TYR A 42 -9.97 -11.66 4.35
C TYR A 42 -10.77 -11.53 3.06
N GLU A 43 -11.42 -10.37 2.92
CA GLU A 43 -12.16 -9.97 1.73
C GLU A 43 -11.44 -8.79 1.06
N MET A 44 -11.11 -8.93 -0.22
CA MET A 44 -10.50 -7.84 -0.99
C MET A 44 -11.58 -6.97 -1.64
N ILE A 45 -11.47 -5.67 -1.41
CA ILE A 45 -12.33 -4.62 -1.94
C ILE A 45 -11.46 -3.67 -2.77
N LYS A 46 -11.84 -3.46 -4.03
CA LYS A 46 -11.31 -2.35 -4.83
C LYS A 46 -12.18 -1.12 -4.59
N PHE A 47 -11.69 -0.17 -3.81
CA PHE A 47 -12.44 1.00 -3.39
C PHE A 47 -12.10 2.23 -4.25
N HIS A 48 -13.11 2.86 -4.85
CA HIS A 48 -12.96 4.15 -5.53
C HIS A 48 -13.02 5.29 -4.53
N ILE A 49 -11.99 6.15 -4.51
CA ILE A 49 -11.85 7.26 -3.59
C ILE A 49 -12.65 8.46 -4.12
N PRO A 50 -13.68 8.94 -3.41
CA PRO A 50 -14.43 10.13 -3.80
C PRO A 50 -13.52 11.34 -4.03
N ALA A 51 -13.79 12.12 -5.08
CA ALA A 51 -12.90 13.19 -5.52
C ALA A 51 -12.66 14.30 -4.47
N ASP A 52 -13.68 14.62 -3.68
CA ASP A 52 -13.63 15.59 -2.57
C ASP A 52 -12.73 15.09 -1.44
N LEU A 53 -12.93 13.83 -1.03
CA LEU A 53 -12.11 13.15 -0.03
C LEU A 53 -10.66 13.02 -0.48
N LYS A 54 -10.46 12.59 -1.74
CA LYS A 54 -9.15 12.48 -2.39
C LYS A 54 -8.43 13.83 -2.31
N SER A 55 -9.04 14.88 -2.84
CA SER A 55 -8.45 16.23 -2.87
C SER A 55 -8.12 16.75 -1.47
N SER A 56 -9.00 16.51 -0.49
CA SER A 56 -8.76 16.91 0.90
C SER A 56 -7.50 16.26 1.47
N ILE A 57 -7.33 14.95 1.31
CA ILE A 57 -6.17 14.22 1.84
C ILE A 57 -4.90 14.61 1.06
N GLU A 58 -4.95 14.71 -0.26
CA GLU A 58 -3.78 15.09 -1.07
C GLU A 58 -3.23 16.47 -0.67
N ASN A 59 -4.13 17.41 -0.40
CA ASN A 59 -3.78 18.76 0.05
C ASN A 59 -3.19 18.77 1.47
N GLU A 60 -3.62 17.88 2.34
CA GLU A 60 -3.08 17.76 3.70
C GLU A 60 -1.65 17.18 3.69
N VAL A 61 -1.45 16.08 2.96
CA VAL A 61 -0.17 15.34 2.96
C VAL A 61 0.84 15.91 1.95
N LYS A 62 0.38 16.80 1.04
CA LYS A 62 1.17 17.33 -0.08
C LYS A 62 1.75 16.20 -0.94
N GLN A 63 0.89 15.25 -1.32
CA GLN A 63 1.17 14.12 -2.20
C GLN A 63 -0.12 13.64 -2.85
N LYS A 64 -0.10 13.35 -4.16
CA LYS A 64 -1.25 12.75 -4.87
C LYS A 64 -1.41 11.26 -4.57
N PHE A 65 -2.64 10.75 -4.65
CA PHE A 65 -2.86 9.32 -4.85
C PHE A 65 -2.36 8.91 -6.24
N PHE A 66 -1.86 7.67 -6.35
CA PHE A 66 -1.36 7.15 -7.62
C PHE A 66 -2.49 6.85 -8.60
N ALA A 67 -3.66 6.44 -8.08
CA ALA A 67 -4.88 6.16 -8.84
C ALA A 67 -6.11 6.76 -8.13
N ASP A 68 -7.28 6.64 -8.74
CA ASP A 68 -8.56 6.96 -8.09
C ASP A 68 -9.07 5.80 -7.22
N GLU A 69 -8.49 4.61 -7.36
CA GLU A 69 -8.84 3.43 -6.58
C GLU A 69 -7.70 2.94 -5.70
N ILE A 70 -8.06 2.27 -4.61
CA ILE A 70 -7.16 1.57 -3.70
C ILE A 70 -7.67 0.16 -3.41
N TYR A 71 -6.75 -0.77 -3.16
CA TYR A 71 -7.10 -2.13 -2.76
C TYR A 71 -7.08 -2.24 -1.23
N ILE A 72 -8.13 -2.82 -0.68
CA ILE A 72 -8.36 -2.95 0.75
C ILE A 72 -8.69 -4.41 1.05
N TRP A 73 -8.01 -5.00 2.03
CA TRP A 73 -8.40 -6.28 2.62
C TRP A 73 -9.04 -6.00 3.96
N LYS A 74 -10.28 -6.46 4.14
CA LYS A 74 -10.93 -6.49 5.45
C LYS A 74 -10.64 -7.82 6.11
N ILE A 75 -10.05 -7.80 7.30
CA ILE A 75 -9.47 -8.98 7.94
C ILE A 75 -10.28 -9.36 9.16
N LYS A 76 -10.74 -10.60 9.21
CA LYS A 76 -11.54 -11.18 10.30
C LYS A 76 -10.92 -12.47 10.80
N GLN A 77 -11.28 -12.86 12.01
CA GLN A 77 -11.05 -14.21 12.55
C GLN A 77 -12.37 -14.65 13.18
N GLY A 78 -13.06 -15.58 12.51
CA GLY A 78 -14.49 -15.82 12.76
C GLY A 78 -15.31 -14.52 12.65
N ASN A 79 -16.14 -14.24 13.66
CA ASN A 79 -16.98 -13.04 13.67
C ASN A 79 -16.27 -11.75 14.11
N ASN A 80 -14.98 -11.81 14.46
CA ASN A 80 -14.25 -10.67 15.00
C ASN A 80 -13.44 -9.95 13.92
N LEU A 81 -13.68 -8.65 13.74
CA LEU A 81 -12.80 -7.79 12.94
C LEU A 81 -11.42 -7.69 13.62
N LYS A 82 -10.37 -8.03 12.87
CA LYS A 82 -8.97 -7.88 13.31
C LYS A 82 -8.36 -6.58 12.82
N GLY A 83 -8.74 -6.14 11.63
CA GLY A 83 -8.19 -4.94 11.04
C GLY A 83 -8.44 -4.82 9.54
N TYR A 84 -7.64 -3.97 8.91
CA TYR A 84 -7.68 -3.71 7.47
C TYR A 84 -6.27 -3.63 6.92
N ALA A 85 -6.04 -4.10 5.69
CA ALA A 85 -4.79 -3.85 4.98
C ALA A 85 -5.06 -3.04 3.72
N LEU A 86 -4.30 -1.98 3.50
CA LEU A 86 -4.43 -1.10 2.35
C LEU A 86 -3.15 -1.16 1.52
N LEU A 87 -3.31 -1.42 0.23
CA LEU A 87 -2.23 -1.48 -0.75
C LEU A 87 -2.35 -0.31 -1.73
N ASP A 88 -1.32 0.51 -1.82
CA ASP A 88 -1.24 1.65 -2.74
C ASP A 88 0.14 1.71 -3.40
N ASN A 89 0.26 2.60 -4.37
CA ASN A 89 1.52 2.99 -4.97
C ASN A 89 1.87 4.43 -4.60
N VAL A 90 3.16 4.72 -4.53
CA VAL A 90 3.70 6.09 -4.56
C VAL A 90 4.70 6.21 -5.70
N TYR A 91 4.89 7.43 -6.19
CA TYR A 91 5.95 7.71 -7.16
C TYR A 91 7.32 7.61 -6.49
N GLY A 92 8.19 6.75 -7.04
CA GLY A 92 9.64 6.82 -6.81
C GLY A 92 10.28 7.91 -7.66
N LYS A 93 11.59 7.82 -7.90
CA LYS A 93 12.29 8.72 -8.83
C LYS A 93 11.80 8.59 -10.28
N SER A 94 11.51 7.37 -10.72
CA SER A 94 11.14 7.02 -12.09
C SER A 94 10.11 5.89 -12.16
N MET A 95 10.07 5.00 -11.17
CA MET A 95 9.13 3.88 -11.13
C MET A 95 8.29 3.89 -9.85
N PRO A 96 7.07 3.33 -9.86
CA PRO A 96 6.24 3.27 -8.66
C PRO A 96 6.81 2.31 -7.62
N ILE A 97 6.60 2.67 -6.35
CA ILE A 97 6.86 1.85 -5.18
C ILE A 97 5.51 1.37 -4.66
N THR A 98 5.29 0.05 -4.66
CA THR A 98 4.07 -0.56 -4.11
C THR A 98 4.31 -0.87 -2.63
N PHE A 99 3.43 -0.38 -1.77
CA PHE A 99 3.57 -0.51 -0.33
C PHE A 99 2.23 -0.92 0.30
N LEU A 100 2.34 -1.64 1.41
CA LEU A 100 1.24 -2.15 2.20
C LEU A 100 1.24 -1.48 3.57
N VAL A 101 0.06 -1.13 4.05
CA VAL A 101 -0.14 -0.70 5.45
C VAL A 101 -1.28 -1.50 6.04
N ILE A 102 -0.98 -2.24 7.10
CA ILE A 102 -1.93 -3.04 7.86
C ILE A 102 -2.28 -2.28 9.14
N PHE A 103 -3.57 -2.09 9.37
CA PHE A 103 -4.15 -1.41 10.53
C PHE A 103 -4.84 -2.42 11.43
N ASP A 104 -4.76 -2.21 12.74
CA ASP A 104 -5.57 -2.93 13.73
C ASP A 104 -7.02 -2.43 13.74
N LYS A 105 -7.85 -3.07 14.59
CA LYS A 105 -9.26 -2.71 14.78
C LYS A 105 -9.44 -1.30 15.37
N GLU A 106 -8.43 -0.73 16.01
CA GLU A 106 -8.41 0.66 16.50
C GLU A 106 -7.92 1.66 15.42
N LEU A 107 -7.71 1.20 14.19
CA LEU A 107 -7.22 1.99 13.05
C LEU A 107 -5.83 2.60 13.27
N LYS A 108 -5.00 1.95 14.10
CA LYS A 108 -3.57 2.25 14.21
C LYS A 108 -2.78 1.30 13.34
N ILE A 109 -1.63 1.75 12.86
CA ILE A 109 -0.75 0.94 12.01
C ILE A 109 -0.20 -0.22 12.85
N ALA A 110 -0.56 -1.44 12.49
CA ALA A 110 -0.02 -2.67 13.08
C ALA A 110 1.26 -3.12 12.37
N ASN A 111 1.32 -2.92 11.05
CA ASN A 111 2.50 -3.21 10.22
C ASN A 111 2.50 -2.34 8.95
N SER A 112 3.68 -2.12 8.37
CA SER A 112 3.82 -1.61 7.01
C SER A 112 5.02 -2.26 6.33
N SER A 113 4.96 -2.41 5.01
CA SER A 113 6.02 -3.03 4.23
C SER A 113 6.04 -2.51 2.79
N ILE A 114 7.18 -2.66 2.12
CA ILE A 114 7.28 -2.48 0.67
C ILE A 114 7.01 -3.82 0.01
N VAL A 115 5.95 -3.90 -0.79
CA VAL A 115 5.58 -5.12 -1.53
C VAL A 115 6.36 -5.23 -2.83
N LYS A 116 6.59 -4.10 -3.52
CA LYS A 116 7.35 -4.10 -4.77
C LYS A 116 8.11 -2.81 -4.98
N TYR A 117 9.43 -2.93 -5.02
CA TYR A 117 10.35 -1.86 -5.37
C TYR A 117 10.91 -2.08 -6.78
N ARG A 118 10.88 -1.04 -7.62
CA ARG A 118 11.19 -1.15 -9.06
C ARG A 118 12.33 -0.24 -9.52
N GLU A 119 13.00 0.44 -8.59
CA GLU A 119 14.12 1.33 -8.93
C GLU A 119 15.46 0.65 -8.64
N PRO A 120 16.54 1.01 -9.37
CA PRO A 120 17.87 0.46 -9.10
C PRO A 120 18.48 0.92 -7.77
N TYR A 121 18.07 2.10 -7.27
CA TYR A 121 18.59 2.70 -6.04
C TYR A 121 17.45 3.18 -5.15
N GLY A 122 17.71 3.33 -3.85
CA GLY A 122 16.75 3.82 -2.86
C GLY A 122 15.85 2.74 -2.22
N GLY A 123 16.08 1.46 -2.53
CA GLY A 123 15.28 0.33 -2.02
C GLY A 123 15.41 0.07 -0.51
N ALA A 124 16.23 0.83 0.20
CA ALA A 124 16.42 0.72 1.64
C ALA A 124 15.14 0.99 2.46
N VAL A 125 14.15 1.68 1.87
CA VAL A 125 12.79 1.78 2.45
C VAL A 125 12.08 0.42 2.57
N GLY A 126 12.55 -0.62 1.89
CA GLY A 126 12.06 -2.00 2.04
C GLY A 126 12.57 -2.71 3.29
N ASN A 127 13.49 -2.10 4.05
CA ASN A 127 14.00 -2.70 5.28
C ASN A 127 12.91 -2.77 6.37
N GLU A 128 12.71 -3.95 6.97
CA GLU A 128 11.69 -4.16 8.02
C GLU A 128 11.91 -3.25 9.24
N SER A 129 13.16 -3.05 9.68
CA SER A 129 13.46 -2.19 10.83
C SER A 129 13.15 -0.71 10.56
N TRP A 130 13.36 -0.25 9.33
CA TRP A 130 12.95 1.11 8.95
C TRP A 130 11.42 1.23 8.94
N ASN A 131 10.69 0.22 8.46
CA ASN A 131 9.22 0.27 8.47
C ASN A 131 8.62 0.17 9.89
N ALA A 132 9.31 -0.46 10.84
CA ALA A 132 8.82 -0.63 12.21
C ALA A 132 8.47 0.70 12.93
N GLN A 133 9.08 1.82 12.52
CA GLN A 133 8.80 3.15 13.08
C GLN A 133 7.38 3.66 12.81
N PHE A 134 6.65 3.07 11.85
CA PHE A 134 5.25 3.43 11.58
C PHE A 134 4.27 2.75 12.54
N LYS A 135 4.69 1.68 13.24
CA LYS A 135 3.82 0.92 14.13
C LYS A 135 3.25 1.81 15.25
N GLY A 136 1.94 1.70 15.48
CA GLY A 136 1.17 2.47 16.45
C GLY A 136 0.77 3.88 15.99
N LYS A 137 1.30 4.38 14.86
CA LYS A 137 0.89 5.68 14.30
C LYS A 137 -0.50 5.60 13.68
N ASN A 138 -1.13 6.77 13.52
CA ASN A 138 -2.43 6.96 12.86
C ASN A 138 -2.43 8.32 12.10
N GLY A 139 -3.56 8.71 11.50
CA GLY A 139 -3.67 9.95 10.72
C GLY A 139 -3.28 11.24 11.46
N ASN A 140 -3.36 11.27 12.80
CA ASN A 140 -2.99 12.41 13.64
C ASN A 140 -1.52 12.40 14.08
N SER A 141 -0.78 11.33 13.78
CA SER A 141 0.64 11.21 14.13
C SER A 141 1.51 12.07 13.20
N ASN A 142 2.74 12.37 13.64
CA ASN A 142 3.72 13.05 12.81
C ASN A 142 4.54 12.04 11.98
N TYR A 143 4.79 12.41 10.71
CA TYR A 143 5.48 11.62 9.69
C TYR A 143 6.62 12.42 9.03
N ASN A 144 7.08 13.48 9.67
CA ASN A 144 8.16 14.32 9.16
C ASN A 144 9.49 13.54 9.13
N VAL A 145 10.07 13.46 7.94
CA VAL A 145 11.37 12.81 7.72
C VAL A 145 12.48 13.66 8.33
N GLY A 146 13.40 13.03 9.05
CA GLY A 146 14.51 13.68 9.75
C GLY A 146 14.17 14.07 11.19
N SER A 147 12.91 14.00 11.60
CA SER A 147 12.49 14.17 13.00
C SER A 147 11.79 12.92 13.53
N ASP A 148 10.65 12.57 12.93
CA ASP A 148 9.76 11.50 13.41
C ASP A 148 9.94 10.20 12.64
N ILE A 149 10.47 10.31 11.42
CA ILE A 149 10.79 9.22 10.53
C ILE A 149 12.27 9.33 10.16
N SER A 150 13.03 8.27 10.38
CA SER A 150 14.46 8.23 10.08
C SER A 150 14.72 8.46 8.59
N ALA A 151 15.62 9.38 8.28
CA ALA A 151 16.12 9.56 6.92
C ALA A 151 16.98 8.36 6.50
N ILE A 152 17.10 8.13 5.19
CA ILE A 152 18.01 7.12 4.64
C ILE A 152 18.90 7.78 3.58
N SER A 153 20.22 7.70 3.77
CA SER A 153 21.19 8.22 2.81
C SER A 153 21.00 7.58 1.43
N GLY A 154 21.02 8.38 0.37
CA GLY A 154 20.84 7.91 -1.01
C GLY A 154 19.40 7.47 -1.36
N ALA A 155 18.42 7.60 -0.46
CA ALA A 155 17.03 7.21 -0.69
C ALA A 155 16.03 8.33 -0.36
N THR A 156 16.45 9.60 -0.42
CA THR A 156 15.64 10.76 -0.01
C THR A 156 14.25 10.79 -0.65
N ILE A 157 14.16 10.54 -1.96
CA ILE A 157 12.88 10.52 -2.69
C ILE A 157 11.98 9.41 -2.14
N SER A 158 12.49 8.17 -2.09
CA SER A 158 11.74 7.01 -1.63
C SER A 158 11.25 7.17 -0.19
N VAL A 159 12.12 7.66 0.71
CA VAL A 159 11.79 7.91 2.12
C VAL A 159 10.63 8.91 2.24
N HIS A 160 10.69 10.04 1.54
CA HIS A 160 9.61 11.03 1.59
C HIS A 160 8.32 10.52 0.95
N SER A 161 8.43 9.86 -0.20
CA SER A 161 7.28 9.30 -0.91
C SER A 161 6.55 8.25 -0.08
N VAL A 162 7.26 7.28 0.49
CA VAL A 162 6.67 6.21 1.31
C VAL A 162 6.10 6.79 2.61
N SER A 163 6.83 7.66 3.32
CA SER A 163 6.34 8.23 4.59
C SER A 163 5.03 9.01 4.41
N LYS A 164 4.94 9.82 3.34
CA LYS A 164 3.70 10.48 2.95
C LYS A 164 2.62 9.49 2.52
N GLY A 165 2.98 8.46 1.77
CA GLY A 165 2.06 7.39 1.36
C GLY A 165 1.41 6.70 2.56
N VAL A 166 2.21 6.33 3.56
CA VAL A 166 1.71 5.71 4.79
C VAL A 166 0.75 6.64 5.53
N ARG A 167 1.11 7.92 5.72
CA ARG A 167 0.21 8.91 6.33
C ARG A 167 -1.08 9.08 5.55
N LYS A 168 -1.01 9.11 4.22
CA LYS A 168 -2.15 9.24 3.31
C LYS A 168 -3.15 8.09 3.52
N LEU A 169 -2.68 6.86 3.69
CA LEU A 169 -3.54 5.71 3.99
C LEU A 169 -4.12 5.78 5.42
N ALA A 170 -3.33 6.25 6.39
CA ALA A 170 -3.78 6.42 7.77
C ALA A 170 -4.85 7.53 7.94
N LEU A 171 -4.85 8.53 7.06
CA LEU A 171 -5.92 9.55 6.97
C LEU A 171 -7.15 9.05 6.22
N LEU A 172 -6.96 8.20 5.20
CA LEU A 172 -8.04 7.69 4.36
C LEU A 172 -8.92 6.70 5.13
N LEU A 173 -8.33 5.68 5.75
CA LEU A 173 -9.07 4.54 6.30
C LEU A 173 -10.21 4.97 7.26
N PRO A 174 -10.00 5.83 8.28
CA PRO A 174 -11.07 6.23 9.19
C PRO A 174 -12.26 6.94 8.52
N LYS A 175 -12.06 7.51 7.32
CA LYS A 175 -13.09 8.25 6.57
C LYS A 175 -13.92 7.34 5.67
N ILE A 176 -13.51 6.09 5.49
CA ILE A 176 -14.16 5.14 4.57
C ILE A 176 -14.63 3.85 5.23
N THR A 177 -14.32 3.61 6.51
CA THR A 177 -14.69 2.39 7.25
C THR A 177 -16.17 2.05 7.14
N ASP A 178 -17.07 3.04 7.24
CA ASP A 178 -18.52 2.82 7.10
C ASP A 178 -18.96 2.36 5.71
N ARG A 179 -18.13 2.60 4.69
CA ARG A 179 -18.39 2.25 3.28
C ARG A 179 -17.78 0.90 2.88
N ILE A 180 -17.00 0.30 3.77
CA ILE A 180 -16.32 -1.01 3.59
C ILE A 180 -16.70 -1.99 4.72
N LYS A 181 -17.84 -1.74 5.36
CA LYS A 181 -18.44 -2.58 6.40
C LYS A 181 -19.14 -3.81 5.85
#